data_AF-A0A2A2K9K4-F1
#
_entry.id   AF-A0A2A2K9K4-F1
#
_cell.length_a   1.000
_cell.length_b   1.000
_cell.length_c   1.000
_cell.angle_alpha   90.00
_cell.angle_beta   90.00
_cell.angle_gamma   90.00
#
_symmetry.space_group_name_H-M   'P 1'
#
loop_
_entity.id
_entity.type
_entity.pdbx_description
1 polymer ?
#
loop_
_entity_poly.entity_id
_entity_poly.type
_entity_poly.pdbx_seq_one_letter_code
_entity_poly.pdbx_strand_id
1 'polypeptide(L)'
;MKALVPDLAMVPRLLTRSALVMPMPVSMMAHQLGDLRLEGERFSALLLLGHFEVLLDCLKMHTNNWMLSFEGGKKGKKGDAKTSRHKKKYWRKGTNVPDFEDTLASISIQKSHGGIVNERADAELFEIDKEPEKEEGKKKFTRKQQAALNKISNRLIDDEPVTLPEPKFPPKQSRLRQPVPHPQELKAAKKPKPSAAFDLWETELQKKVDIGPSCSEAEEHLMRYTKKKMPKLPPTRKLPPSLLPAVSIANEGASYNPSADEYQAYVDSIASKECDVMKGEKKIERGIKPAEEKIVTYQERLLEQTEGLVIDPRYKEETEEKIQMEEENTEPQQEKEKGKTLTRKELRKKKDTARRLAKQEKLRIRNRQIQKEANNVFKAKKIHKELDEMEKQIAEKATERAKQKLVDKLTKRQKLGRGQFEEEEQPFLLQEELPENLRSLKPQGNILTDRVKSLQKRNILPVAGEKNRRRLPKKLKAKFVEKRDVREMTEQLKLKSKTMKRKKKT
;
A
#
# COMPACT_ATOMS: atom_id res chain seq x y z
N MET A 1 30.25 -33.04 -2.68
CA MET A 1 29.05 -32.20 -2.86
C MET A 1 28.51 -32.32 -4.29
N LYS A 2 28.11 -33.53 -4.69
CA LYS A 2 27.46 -33.85 -5.96
C LYS A 2 26.20 -34.63 -5.63
N ALA A 3 25.06 -33.97 -5.68
CA ALA A 3 23.72 -34.51 -5.91
C ALA A 3 22.70 -33.46 -5.48
N LEU A 4 21.62 -33.33 -6.26
CA LEU A 4 20.44 -32.50 -6.02
C LEU A 4 20.50 -31.07 -6.56
N VAL A 5 20.73 -30.96 -7.88
CA VAL A 5 20.05 -29.92 -8.69
C VAL A 5 19.02 -30.67 -9.54
N PRO A 6 17.72 -30.41 -9.43
CA PRO A 6 16.75 -31.05 -10.30
C PRO A 6 16.86 -30.47 -11.72
N ASP A 7 17.08 -31.36 -12.68
CA ASP A 7 16.96 -31.08 -14.11
C ASP A 7 15.56 -30.52 -14.42
N LEU A 8 15.52 -29.32 -14.98
CA LEU A 8 14.30 -28.67 -15.46
C LEU A 8 14.40 -28.42 -16.97
N ALA A 9 14.48 -29.52 -17.70
CA ALA A 9 14.17 -29.58 -19.13
C ALA A 9 12.70 -29.99 -19.32
N MET A 10 11.75 -29.22 -18.80
CA MET A 10 10.34 -29.32 -19.25
C MET A 10 9.54 -28.11 -18.78
N VAL A 11 9.49 -27.07 -19.62
CA VAL A 11 8.47 -26.02 -19.54
C VAL A 11 7.65 -26.10 -20.84
N PRO A 12 6.34 -26.41 -20.77
CA PRO A 12 5.51 -26.47 -21.96
C PRO A 12 5.34 -25.07 -22.56
N ARG A 13 5.62 -24.97 -23.87
CA ARG A 13 5.34 -23.78 -24.70
C ARG A 13 3.83 -23.55 -24.74
N LEU A 14 3.33 -22.61 -23.95
CA LEU A 14 2.02 -22.01 -24.18
C LEU A 14 2.20 -20.81 -25.11
N LEU A 15 1.81 -20.98 -26.38
CA LEU A 15 1.57 -19.88 -27.30
C LEU A 15 0.38 -19.06 -26.78
N THR A 16 0.65 -17.86 -26.27
CA THR A 16 -0.35 -16.79 -26.19
C THR A 16 0.16 -15.62 -27.01
N ARG A 17 -0.47 -15.40 -28.18
CA ARG A 17 -0.44 -14.13 -28.89
C ARG A 17 -1.11 -13.08 -27.98
N SER A 18 -0.33 -12.20 -27.39
CA SER A 18 -0.84 -10.97 -26.79
C SER A 18 0.22 -9.88 -26.87
N ALA A 19 -0.21 -8.74 -27.41
CA ALA A 19 0.52 -7.50 -27.67
C ALA A 19 1.70 -7.21 -26.73
N LEU A 20 2.86 -7.02 -27.34
CA LEU A 20 4.09 -6.56 -26.70
C LEU A 20 3.99 -5.04 -26.54
N VAL A 21 3.47 -4.56 -25.41
CA VAL A 21 3.62 -3.17 -24.96
C VAL A 21 4.77 -3.14 -23.97
N MET A 22 5.97 -2.83 -24.45
CA MET A 22 7.12 -2.49 -23.63
C MET A 22 6.99 -1.03 -23.18
N PRO A 23 7.01 -0.71 -21.87
CA PRO A 23 7.18 0.67 -21.44
C PRO A 23 8.66 1.05 -21.62
N MET A 24 8.94 1.98 -22.53
CA MET A 24 10.26 2.60 -22.64
C MET A 24 10.52 3.51 -21.42
N PRO A 25 11.72 3.48 -20.83
CA PRO A 25 12.10 4.44 -19.79
C PRO A 25 12.34 5.82 -20.40
N VAL A 26 11.59 6.81 -19.92
CA VAL A 26 11.83 8.24 -20.16
C VAL A 26 13.03 8.67 -19.34
N SER A 27 14.23 8.46 -19.87
CA SER A 27 15.44 9.14 -19.39
C SER A 27 16.48 9.10 -20.50
N MET A 28 16.35 9.98 -21.49
CA MET A 28 17.40 10.45 -22.42
C MET A 28 16.78 11.51 -23.34
N MET A 29 16.53 12.69 -22.80
CA MET A 29 16.39 13.95 -23.54
C MET A 29 16.73 15.08 -22.56
N ALA A 30 17.52 16.05 -23.04
CA ALA A 30 18.00 17.27 -22.39
C ALA A 30 19.32 17.16 -21.61
N HIS A 31 20.42 17.19 -22.36
CA HIS A 31 21.60 18.00 -22.01
C HIS A 31 21.58 19.28 -22.85
N GLN A 32 22.03 20.37 -22.21
CA GLN A 32 22.47 21.67 -22.75
C GLN A 32 21.41 22.70 -23.16
N LEU A 33 21.18 23.64 -22.24
CA LEU A 33 21.35 25.11 -22.33
C LEU A 33 20.82 25.62 -20.98
N GLY A 34 21.62 26.09 -20.03
CA GLY A 34 22.37 27.35 -20.05
C GLY A 34 21.96 28.11 -18.77
N ASP A 35 22.93 28.43 -17.94
CA ASP A 35 22.77 29.16 -16.66
C ASP A 35 22.06 30.50 -16.86
N LEU A 36 21.19 30.88 -15.92
CA LEU A 36 21.11 32.25 -15.41
C LEU A 36 20.48 32.25 -13.99
N ARG A 37 21.30 32.78 -13.09
CA ARG A 37 21.13 33.10 -11.69
C ARG A 37 20.00 34.14 -11.49
N LEU A 38 19.21 34.03 -10.42
CA LEU A 38 19.00 35.12 -9.45
C LEU A 38 18.05 34.71 -8.30
N GLU A 39 18.33 35.37 -7.19
CA GLU A 39 17.85 35.25 -5.83
C GLU A 39 16.33 35.43 -5.64
N GLY A 40 15.86 35.02 -4.46
CA GLY A 40 15.11 35.96 -3.64
C GLY A 40 13.58 35.91 -3.72
N GLU A 41 13.03 35.49 -2.58
CA GLU A 41 11.86 36.12 -1.93
C GLU A 41 10.43 35.76 -2.37
N ARG A 42 9.70 35.39 -1.32
CA ARG A 42 8.25 35.27 -1.23
C ARG A 42 7.66 36.68 -1.27
N PHE A 43 6.77 37.00 -2.20
CA PHE A 43 5.70 37.96 -1.95
C PHE A 43 4.46 37.69 -2.82
N SER A 44 3.34 38.01 -2.21
CA SER A 44 1.95 37.98 -2.63
C SER A 44 1.60 38.74 -3.92
N ALA A 45 0.62 38.24 -4.68
CA ALA A 45 -0.20 39.04 -5.60
C ALA A 45 -1.58 38.37 -5.79
N LEU A 46 -2.55 38.70 -4.94
CA LEU A 46 -3.77 39.45 -5.28
C LEU A 46 -3.64 40.44 -6.46
N LEU A 47 -4.76 40.58 -7.18
CA LEU A 47 -5.11 41.54 -8.23
C LEU A 47 -4.58 41.23 -9.65
N LEU A 48 -5.46 40.65 -10.48
CA LEU A 48 -5.91 41.21 -11.77
C LEU A 48 -6.68 40.14 -12.57
N LEU A 49 -7.99 40.00 -12.31
CA LEU A 49 -8.97 39.50 -13.29
C LEU A 49 -10.36 40.05 -12.90
N GLY A 50 -10.49 41.38 -12.96
CA GLY A 50 -11.78 42.05 -13.06
C GLY A 50 -12.08 42.32 -14.53
N HIS A 51 -13.37 42.27 -14.89
CA HIS A 51 -13.97 42.48 -16.23
C HIS A 51 -14.29 41.23 -17.06
N PHE A 52 -15.14 40.33 -16.55
CA PHE A 52 -15.94 39.44 -17.42
C PHE A 52 -17.31 39.01 -16.82
N GLU A 53 -17.93 39.83 -15.95
CA GLU A 53 -19.24 39.53 -15.32
C GLU A 53 -20.29 40.65 -15.49
N VAL A 54 -20.40 41.24 -16.69
CA VAL A 54 -21.47 42.24 -16.98
C VAL A 54 -22.38 41.85 -18.16
N LEU A 55 -22.17 40.67 -18.77
CA LEU A 55 -22.93 40.23 -19.95
C LEU A 55 -23.88 39.05 -19.72
N LEU A 56 -24.00 38.50 -18.50
CA LEU A 56 -24.97 37.43 -18.20
C LEU A 56 -26.18 37.86 -17.36
N ASP A 57 -26.21 39.08 -16.81
CA ASP A 57 -27.33 39.55 -16.00
C ASP A 57 -28.45 40.27 -16.78
N CYS A 58 -28.23 40.55 -18.08
CA CYS A 58 -29.27 41.13 -18.95
C CYS A 58 -30.28 40.11 -19.53
N LEU A 59 -30.08 38.79 -19.36
CA LEU A 59 -30.98 37.77 -19.93
C LEU A 59 -31.96 37.13 -18.94
N LYS A 60 -32.07 37.67 -17.71
CA LYS A 60 -32.97 37.16 -16.66
C LYS A 60 -34.15 38.08 -16.30
N MET A 61 -34.36 39.17 -17.03
CA MET A 61 -35.47 40.10 -16.79
C MET A 61 -36.58 40.06 -17.85
N HIS A 62 -36.92 38.88 -18.39
CA HIS A 62 -38.16 38.69 -19.13
C HIS A 62 -38.71 37.27 -18.89
N THR A 63 -39.54 37.13 -17.87
CA THR A 63 -40.66 36.16 -17.74
C THR A 63 -41.24 36.24 -16.33
N ASN A 64 -41.78 37.41 -15.98
CA ASN A 64 -42.86 37.48 -15.01
C ASN A 64 -44.12 37.78 -15.80
N ASN A 65 -45.10 36.89 -15.75
CA ASN A 65 -46.53 37.20 -15.58
C ASN A 65 -47.40 36.02 -16.07
N TRP A 66 -47.70 35.08 -15.17
CA TRP A 66 -49.01 34.42 -15.17
C TRP A 66 -49.48 34.25 -13.72
N MET A 67 -50.12 35.34 -13.31
CA MET A 67 -51.23 35.52 -12.38
C MET A 67 -51.93 34.29 -11.74
N LEU A 68 -52.36 34.55 -10.48
CA LEU A 68 -53.56 34.08 -9.76
C LEU A 68 -53.49 32.83 -8.85
N SER A 69 -53.31 33.14 -7.56
CA SER A 69 -54.09 32.72 -6.38
C SER A 69 -54.97 31.46 -6.46
N PHE A 70 -54.68 30.50 -5.58
CA PHE A 70 -55.72 29.67 -4.96
C PHE A 70 -55.28 29.16 -3.58
N GLU A 71 -55.95 29.64 -2.54
CA GLU A 71 -55.96 29.06 -1.19
C GLU A 71 -56.71 27.72 -1.20
N GLY A 72 -56.26 26.75 -0.41
CA GLY A 72 -57.02 25.53 -0.16
C GLY A 72 -56.16 24.35 0.26
N GLY A 73 -56.19 24.01 1.55
CA GLY A 73 -55.50 22.86 2.11
C GLY A 73 -55.93 21.54 1.46
N LYS A 74 -54.94 20.76 1.00
CA LYS A 74 -55.09 19.33 0.74
C LYS A 74 -53.88 18.58 1.29
N LYS A 75 -54.14 17.66 2.22
CA LYS A 75 -53.18 16.64 2.66
C LYS A 75 -52.67 15.91 1.43
N GLY A 76 -51.38 16.03 1.12
CA GLY A 76 -50.76 15.34 -0.01
C GLY A 76 -50.84 13.83 0.18
N LYS A 77 -51.59 13.14 -0.68
CA LYS A 77 -51.42 11.70 -0.90
C LYS A 77 -49.96 11.48 -1.32
N LYS A 78 -49.18 10.72 -0.54
CA LYS A 78 -47.84 10.28 -0.96
C LYS A 78 -48.03 9.43 -2.21
N GLY A 79 -47.60 9.95 -3.37
CA GLY A 79 -47.65 9.22 -4.62
C GLY A 79 -46.85 7.92 -4.53
N ASP A 80 -47.38 6.84 -5.07
CA ASP A 80 -46.74 5.53 -5.10
C ASP A 80 -45.33 5.63 -5.67
N ALA A 81 -44.34 5.20 -4.88
CA ALA A 81 -42.95 5.26 -5.29
C ALA A 81 -42.76 4.39 -6.54
N LYS A 82 -42.48 5.03 -7.68
CA LYS A 82 -42.13 4.36 -8.95
C LYS A 82 -40.84 3.55 -8.77
N THR A 83 -40.99 2.31 -8.33
CA THR A 83 -39.89 1.36 -8.17
C THR A 83 -39.86 0.43 -9.39
N SER A 84 -38.68 0.28 -10.00
CA SER A 84 -38.49 -0.53 -11.21
C SER A 84 -38.86 -2.00 -10.97
N ARG A 85 -39.72 -2.57 -11.82
CA ARG A 85 -40.26 -3.94 -11.67
C ARG A 85 -39.39 -5.05 -12.25
N HIS A 86 -38.26 -4.72 -12.89
CA HIS A 86 -37.46 -5.67 -13.67
C HIS A 86 -36.64 -6.66 -12.81
N LYS A 87 -36.34 -6.36 -11.54
CA LYS A 87 -35.60 -7.30 -10.67
C LYS A 87 -36.42 -7.67 -9.44
N LYS A 88 -36.40 -8.96 -9.07
CA LYS A 88 -37.10 -9.54 -7.91
C LYS A 88 -36.82 -8.80 -6.59
N LYS A 89 -35.63 -8.18 -6.47
CA LYS A 89 -35.24 -7.36 -5.31
C LYS A 89 -36.16 -6.15 -5.08
N TYR A 90 -36.78 -5.59 -6.13
CA TYR A 90 -37.62 -4.40 -6.03
C TYR A 90 -39.07 -4.70 -5.67
N TRP A 91 -39.53 -5.94 -5.87
CA TRP A 91 -40.90 -6.35 -5.50
C TRP A 91 -41.15 -6.20 -4.00
N ARG A 92 -40.14 -6.47 -3.17
CA ARG A 92 -40.21 -6.27 -1.71
C ARG A 92 -40.28 -4.80 -1.27
N LYS A 93 -39.94 -3.85 -2.15
CA LYS A 93 -39.86 -2.41 -1.84
C LYS A 93 -41.01 -1.60 -2.42
N GLY A 94 -41.77 -2.16 -3.36
CA GLY A 94 -42.84 -1.47 -4.08
C GLY A 94 -44.25 -1.72 -3.53
N THR A 95 -44.45 -2.72 -2.68
CA THR A 95 -45.74 -2.98 -2.01
C THR A 95 -45.80 -2.19 -0.71
N ASN A 96 -46.55 -1.10 -0.71
CA ASN A 96 -46.87 -0.33 0.49
C ASN A 96 -48.12 -0.97 1.11
N VAL A 97 -47.95 -1.76 2.17
CA VAL A 97 -49.05 -2.47 2.86
C VAL A 97 -49.40 -1.89 4.26
N PRO A 98 -48.90 -0.72 4.72
CA PRO A 98 -49.07 -0.30 6.12
C PRO A 98 -50.53 -0.07 6.48
N ASP A 99 -51.36 0.47 5.59
CA ASP A 99 -52.80 0.65 5.85
C ASP A 99 -53.50 -0.69 6.13
N PHE A 100 -53.08 -1.77 5.45
CA PHE A 100 -53.61 -3.12 5.70
C PHE A 100 -53.03 -3.75 6.97
N GLU A 101 -51.76 -3.51 7.28
CA GLU A 101 -51.15 -3.96 8.55
C GLU A 101 -51.77 -3.24 9.76
N ASP A 102 -52.04 -1.94 9.67
CA ASP A 102 -52.66 -1.12 10.71
C ASP A 102 -54.12 -1.52 10.95
N THR A 103 -54.85 -1.89 9.90
CA THR A 103 -56.21 -2.45 10.03
C THR A 103 -56.21 -3.83 10.68
N LEU A 104 -55.27 -4.73 10.34
CA LEU A 104 -55.14 -6.01 11.03
C LEU A 104 -54.69 -5.85 12.48
N ALA A 105 -53.79 -4.89 12.77
CA ALA A 105 -53.35 -4.58 14.12
C ALA A 105 -54.52 -4.05 14.97
N SER A 106 -55.33 -3.13 14.43
CA SER A 106 -56.51 -2.63 15.13
C SER A 106 -57.57 -3.72 15.37
N ILE A 107 -57.80 -4.62 14.40
CA ILE A 107 -58.66 -5.82 14.59
C ILE A 107 -58.09 -6.72 15.70
N SER A 108 -56.78 -6.96 15.75
CA SER A 108 -56.16 -7.80 16.77
C SER A 108 -56.23 -7.19 18.17
N ILE A 109 -56.09 -5.87 18.27
CA ILE A 109 -56.26 -5.12 19.52
C ILE A 109 -57.72 -5.21 19.98
N GLN A 110 -58.68 -4.92 19.09
CA GLN A 110 -60.11 -5.05 19.38
C GLN A 110 -60.47 -6.47 19.84
N LYS A 111 -59.94 -7.51 19.17
CA LYS A 111 -60.15 -8.90 19.58
C LYS A 111 -59.55 -9.22 20.96
N SER A 112 -58.40 -8.63 21.30
CA SER A 112 -57.77 -8.80 22.62
C SER A 112 -58.58 -8.11 23.73
N HIS A 113 -59.19 -6.97 23.42
CA HIS A 113 -60.14 -6.31 24.32
C HIS A 113 -61.53 -6.97 24.30
N GLY A 114 -61.74 -8.00 23.47
CA GLY A 114 -62.92 -8.85 23.37
C GLY A 114 -64.05 -8.32 22.48
N GLY A 115 -63.77 -7.41 21.54
CA GLY A 115 -64.73 -6.87 20.58
C GLY A 115 -64.48 -5.40 20.22
N ILE A 116 -65.36 -4.84 19.38
CA ILE A 116 -65.36 -3.41 19.08
C ILE A 116 -65.84 -2.66 20.32
N VAL A 117 -64.98 -1.85 20.90
CA VAL A 117 -65.22 -1.14 22.17
C VAL A 117 -66.48 -0.27 22.11
N ASN A 118 -66.81 0.29 20.94
CA ASN A 118 -67.97 1.17 20.73
C ASN A 118 -69.33 0.47 20.79
N GLU A 119 -69.38 -0.86 20.67
CA GLU A 119 -70.64 -1.63 20.66
C GLU A 119 -70.98 -2.19 22.05
N ARG A 120 -70.07 -2.08 23.02
CA ARG A 120 -70.32 -2.54 24.39
C ARG A 120 -71.11 -1.51 25.19
N ALA A 121 -71.96 -1.99 26.09
CA ALA A 121 -72.70 -1.14 26.99
C ALA A 121 -71.76 -0.49 28.02
N ASP A 122 -71.99 0.78 28.33
CA ASP A 122 -71.17 1.55 29.29
C ASP A 122 -71.09 0.90 30.67
N ALA A 123 -72.11 0.13 31.07
CA ALA A 123 -72.13 -0.61 32.34
C ALA A 123 -71.09 -1.75 32.43
N GLU A 124 -70.59 -2.27 31.31
CA GLU A 124 -69.49 -3.26 31.28
C GLU A 124 -68.10 -2.60 31.21
N LEU A 125 -68.05 -1.34 30.79
CA LEU A 125 -66.81 -0.58 30.64
C LEU A 125 -66.43 0.18 31.91
N PHE A 126 -67.43 0.60 32.68
CA PHE A 126 -67.25 1.47 33.84
C PHE A 126 -67.85 0.85 35.09
N GLU A 127 -67.00 0.46 36.03
CA GLU A 127 -67.38 0.15 37.41
C GLU A 127 -67.10 1.39 38.26
N ILE A 128 -68.13 1.92 38.94
CA ILE A 128 -68.01 3.11 39.78
C ILE A 128 -67.68 2.65 41.20
N ASP A 129 -66.40 2.71 41.56
CA ASP A 129 -65.92 2.41 42.91
C ASP A 129 -66.46 3.43 43.93
N LYS A 130 -67.31 2.98 44.85
CA LYS A 130 -67.90 3.80 45.91
C LYS A 130 -67.37 3.49 47.31
N GLU A 131 -66.40 2.60 47.46
CA GLU A 131 -65.81 2.25 48.76
C GLU A 131 -64.27 2.16 48.69
N PRO A 132 -63.54 2.52 49.76
CA PRO A 132 -62.10 2.28 49.83
C PRO A 132 -61.80 0.79 50.06
N GLU A 133 -61.00 0.18 49.18
CA GLU A 133 -60.62 -1.24 49.24
C GLU A 133 -60.03 -1.64 50.61
N LYS A 134 -60.57 -2.69 51.24
CA LYS A 134 -59.94 -3.42 52.35
C LYS A 134 -58.83 -4.30 51.79
N GLU A 135 -57.63 -4.25 52.38
CA GLU A 135 -56.41 -4.94 51.90
C GLU A 135 -56.41 -6.48 52.07
N GLU A 136 -57.48 -7.18 51.72
CA GLU A 136 -57.56 -8.64 51.80
C GLU A 136 -57.50 -9.26 50.40
N GLY A 137 -56.35 -9.13 49.73
CA GLY A 137 -56.21 -9.70 48.38
C GLY A 137 -54.92 -9.44 47.60
N LYS A 138 -53.86 -8.89 48.21
CA LYS A 138 -52.60 -8.66 47.47
C LYS A 138 -51.95 -10.00 47.11
N LYS A 139 -52.06 -10.41 45.83
CA LYS A 139 -51.35 -11.56 45.27
C LYS A 139 -49.85 -11.41 45.58
N LYS A 140 -49.29 -12.34 46.37
CA LYS A 140 -47.87 -12.33 46.73
C LYS A 140 -47.03 -12.58 45.48
N PHE A 141 -46.54 -11.50 44.86
CA PHE A 141 -45.64 -11.60 43.71
C PHE A 141 -44.32 -12.24 44.14
N THR A 142 -43.81 -13.14 43.31
CA THR A 142 -42.48 -13.72 43.51
C THR A 142 -41.41 -12.63 43.41
N ARG A 143 -40.24 -12.85 44.03
CA ARG A 143 -39.12 -11.88 44.05
C ARG A 143 -38.71 -11.38 42.65
N LYS A 144 -38.83 -12.23 41.62
CA LYS A 144 -38.56 -11.85 40.22
C LYS A 144 -39.64 -10.94 39.64
N GLN A 145 -40.91 -11.17 39.98
CA GLN A 145 -42.03 -10.35 39.53
C GLN A 145 -42.00 -8.97 40.22
N GLN A 146 -41.68 -8.92 41.51
CA GLN A 146 -41.47 -7.64 42.22
C GLN A 146 -40.31 -6.84 41.62
N ALA A 147 -39.19 -7.49 41.29
CA ALA A 147 -38.05 -6.80 40.65
C ALA A 147 -38.38 -6.27 39.24
N ALA A 148 -39.27 -6.94 38.49
CA ALA A 148 -39.74 -6.48 37.20
C ALA A 148 -40.69 -5.28 37.34
N LEU A 149 -41.62 -5.33 38.30
CA LEU A 149 -42.52 -4.21 38.62
C LEU A 149 -41.74 -2.98 39.09
N ASN A 150 -40.76 -3.16 39.99
CA ASN A 150 -39.92 -2.06 40.46
C ASN A 150 -39.09 -1.43 39.33
N LYS A 151 -38.68 -2.19 38.32
CA LYS A 151 -38.02 -1.63 37.13
C LYS A 151 -38.95 -0.80 36.25
N ILE A 152 -40.22 -1.16 36.20
CA ILE A 152 -41.23 -0.45 35.42
C ILE A 152 -41.66 0.81 36.18
N SER A 153 -41.89 0.72 37.50
CA SER A 153 -42.21 1.89 38.33
C SER A 153 -41.10 2.92 38.35
N ASN A 154 -39.84 2.49 38.51
CA ASN A 154 -38.71 3.42 38.52
C ASN A 154 -38.53 4.12 37.16
N ARG A 155 -38.82 3.44 36.04
CA ARG A 155 -38.81 4.08 34.71
C ARG A 155 -39.89 5.13 34.50
N LEU A 156 -41.00 5.06 35.24
CA LEU A 156 -42.11 6.01 35.15
C LEU A 156 -41.96 7.19 36.11
N ILE A 157 -41.09 7.08 37.11
CA ILE A 157 -40.89 8.09 38.17
C ILE A 157 -39.68 9.01 37.88
N ASP A 158 -38.80 8.63 36.96
CA ASP A 158 -37.60 9.41 36.61
C ASP A 158 -37.91 10.61 35.68
N ASP A 159 -38.61 11.62 36.19
CA ASP A 159 -38.65 12.99 35.65
C ASP A 159 -37.93 14.01 36.58
N GLU A 160 -37.20 13.56 37.61
CA GLU A 160 -36.32 14.44 38.39
C GLU A 160 -34.83 14.26 38.02
N PRO A 161 -34.06 15.35 37.87
CA PRO A 161 -32.63 15.28 37.58
C PRO A 161 -31.84 14.86 38.82
N VAL A 162 -31.56 13.56 38.94
CA VAL A 162 -30.62 13.04 39.93
C VAL A 162 -29.20 13.52 39.61
N THR A 163 -28.59 14.23 40.55
CA THR A 163 -27.19 14.67 40.51
C THR A 163 -26.25 13.47 40.41
N LEU A 164 -25.25 13.57 39.53
CA LEU A 164 -24.28 12.50 39.30
C LEU A 164 -23.44 12.26 40.56
N PRO A 165 -23.37 11.02 41.09
CA PRO A 165 -22.43 10.70 42.15
C PRO A 165 -20.99 10.76 41.61
N GLU A 166 -20.08 11.23 42.46
CA GLU A 166 -18.65 11.34 42.13
C GLU A 166 -18.06 9.99 41.65
N PRO A 167 -17.13 10.01 40.67
CA PRO A 167 -16.60 8.79 40.09
C PRO A 167 -15.69 8.06 41.09
N LYS A 168 -16.24 7.04 41.76
CA LYS A 168 -15.43 6.02 42.40
C LYS A 168 -14.79 5.15 41.31
N PHE A 169 -13.51 5.34 41.08
CA PHE A 169 -12.70 4.43 40.27
C PHE A 169 -12.87 3.00 40.82
N PRO A 170 -13.20 2.00 39.98
CA PRO A 170 -13.32 0.64 40.48
C PRO A 170 -11.94 0.16 40.95
N PRO A 171 -11.83 -0.49 42.13
CA PRO A 171 -10.61 -1.23 42.44
C PRO A 171 -10.38 -2.25 41.33
N LYS A 172 -9.13 -2.38 40.88
CA LYS A 172 -8.69 -3.28 39.80
C LYS A 172 -9.43 -4.61 39.94
N GLN A 173 -10.35 -4.88 39.01
CA GLN A 173 -11.04 -6.15 38.94
C GLN A 173 -9.96 -7.23 38.79
N SER A 174 -9.79 -8.07 39.81
CA SER A 174 -9.18 -9.38 39.60
C SER A 174 -10.00 -10.04 38.49
N ARG A 175 -9.32 -10.52 37.46
CA ARG A 175 -9.96 -11.17 36.30
C ARG A 175 -10.91 -12.24 36.83
N LEU A 176 -12.21 -11.96 36.81
CA LEU A 176 -13.25 -12.96 37.03
C LEU A 176 -13.04 -14.02 35.96
N ARG A 177 -12.43 -15.14 36.34
CA ARG A 177 -12.49 -16.37 35.57
C ARG A 177 -13.97 -16.74 35.53
N GLN A 178 -14.67 -16.34 34.47
CA GLN A 178 -15.96 -16.95 34.21
C GLN A 178 -15.69 -18.45 34.05
N PRO A 179 -16.26 -19.33 34.90
CA PRO A 179 -16.24 -20.74 34.62
C PRO A 179 -17.09 -20.89 33.35
N VAL A 180 -16.44 -21.25 32.25
CA VAL A 180 -17.15 -21.76 31.08
C VAL A 180 -17.99 -22.94 31.61
N PRO A 181 -19.32 -22.94 31.43
CA PRO A 181 -20.13 -24.06 31.87
C PRO A 181 -19.64 -25.29 31.11
N HIS A 182 -18.99 -26.19 31.84
CA HIS A 182 -18.71 -27.53 31.35
C HIS A 182 -20.07 -28.14 30.97
N PRO A 183 -20.26 -28.65 29.75
CA PRO A 183 -21.52 -29.30 29.40
C PRO A 183 -21.75 -30.42 30.40
N GLN A 184 -22.87 -30.35 31.13
CA GLN A 184 -23.32 -31.47 31.96
C GLN A 184 -23.45 -32.68 31.05
N GLU A 185 -22.66 -33.71 31.34
CA GLU A 185 -22.65 -34.98 30.63
C GLU A 185 -24.07 -35.54 30.60
N LEU A 186 -24.70 -35.47 29.42
CA LEU A 186 -25.89 -36.25 29.16
C LEU A 186 -25.47 -37.72 29.23
N LYS A 187 -26.11 -38.41 30.19
CA LYS A 187 -26.05 -39.84 30.49
C LYS A 187 -25.59 -40.68 29.30
N ALA A 188 -24.53 -41.46 29.55
CA ALA A 188 -23.90 -42.40 28.64
C ALA A 188 -24.91 -43.26 27.87
N ALA A 189 -25.16 -42.90 26.61
CA ALA A 189 -25.56 -43.88 25.62
C ALA A 189 -24.38 -44.85 25.44
N LYS A 190 -24.67 -46.15 25.48
CA LYS A 190 -23.69 -47.24 25.30
C LYS A 190 -22.79 -46.94 24.10
N LYS A 191 -21.53 -46.58 24.37
CA LYS A 191 -20.50 -46.54 23.33
C LYS A 191 -20.39 -47.96 22.75
N PRO A 192 -20.41 -48.15 21.42
CA PRO A 192 -20.08 -49.46 20.85
C PRO A 192 -18.68 -49.83 21.34
N LYS A 193 -18.52 -51.06 21.83
CA LYS A 193 -17.22 -51.61 22.23
C LYS A 193 -16.25 -51.41 21.05
N PRO A 194 -15.04 -50.87 21.25
CA PRO A 194 -14.05 -50.78 20.18
C PRO A 194 -13.67 -52.21 19.80
N SER A 195 -14.23 -52.69 18.69
CA SER A 195 -13.74 -53.89 18.03
C SER A 195 -12.54 -53.46 17.19
N ALA A 196 -11.43 -54.16 17.40
CA ALA A 196 -10.11 -53.96 16.81
C ALA A 196 -9.36 -52.67 17.24
N ALA A 197 -8.07 -52.87 17.56
CA ALA A 197 -7.14 -51.84 18.01
C ALA A 197 -7.04 -50.70 16.97
N PHE A 198 -7.60 -49.54 17.31
CA PHE A 198 -7.40 -48.32 16.54
C PHE A 198 -6.12 -47.67 17.06
N ASP A 199 -5.03 -47.80 16.29
CA ASP A 199 -3.76 -47.18 16.62
C ASP A 199 -3.85 -45.66 16.40
N LEU A 200 -3.71 -44.90 17.49
CA LEU A 200 -3.74 -43.44 17.48
C LEU A 200 -2.58 -42.81 16.69
N TRP A 201 -1.59 -43.63 16.30
CA TRP A 201 -0.37 -43.23 15.61
C TRP A 201 -0.29 -43.71 14.15
N GLU A 202 -1.35 -44.34 13.62
CA GLU A 202 -1.39 -44.71 12.21
C GLU A 202 -1.31 -43.46 11.32
N THR A 203 -0.21 -43.33 10.59
CA THR A 203 0.08 -42.21 9.68
C THR A 203 -0.76 -42.23 8.41
N GLU A 204 -1.53 -43.29 8.18
CA GLU A 204 -2.43 -43.45 7.03
C GLU A 204 -3.89 -43.15 7.40
N LEU A 205 -4.17 -41.91 7.80
CA LEU A 205 -5.55 -41.40 7.95
C LEU A 205 -6.36 -41.37 6.63
N GLN A 206 -5.79 -41.84 5.53
CA GLN A 206 -6.51 -42.00 4.27
C GLN A 206 -7.34 -43.27 4.37
N LYS A 207 -8.63 -43.09 4.66
CA LYS A 207 -9.64 -44.15 4.59
C LYS A 207 -9.68 -44.69 3.16
N LYS A 208 -8.91 -45.75 2.88
CA LYS A 208 -8.97 -46.52 1.63
C LYS A 208 -10.37 -47.15 1.58
N VAL A 209 -11.16 -46.78 0.58
CA VAL A 209 -12.44 -47.43 0.34
C VAL A 209 -12.14 -48.47 -0.72
N ASP A 210 -12.09 -49.75 -0.34
CA ASP A 210 -11.80 -50.84 -1.27
C ASP A 210 -13.00 -51.05 -2.21
N ILE A 211 -13.08 -50.22 -3.25
CA ILE A 211 -13.96 -50.43 -4.40
C ILE A 211 -13.10 -51.13 -5.44
N GLY A 212 -13.50 -52.33 -5.86
CA GLY A 212 -12.73 -53.14 -6.82
C GLY A 212 -12.32 -52.35 -8.08
N PRO A 213 -11.26 -52.78 -8.78
CA PRO A 213 -10.55 -52.01 -9.81
C PRO A 213 -11.37 -51.53 -11.02
N SER A 214 -12.65 -51.92 -11.10
CA SER A 214 -13.52 -51.63 -12.23
C SER A 214 -14.23 -50.25 -12.16
N CYS A 215 -14.19 -49.51 -11.04
CA CYS A 215 -14.95 -48.26 -10.91
C CYS A 215 -14.23 -47.12 -10.17
N SER A 216 -13.05 -46.71 -10.65
CA SER A 216 -12.31 -45.55 -10.12
C SER A 216 -13.15 -44.25 -10.11
N GLU A 217 -14.02 -44.05 -11.10
CA GLU A 217 -14.91 -42.88 -11.17
C GLU A 217 -16.01 -42.90 -10.09
N ALA A 218 -16.54 -44.09 -9.76
CA ALA A 218 -17.54 -44.23 -8.70
C ALA A 218 -16.93 -43.97 -7.32
N GLU A 219 -15.68 -44.39 -7.11
CA GLU A 219 -14.91 -44.05 -5.91
C GLU A 219 -14.70 -42.53 -5.81
N GLU A 220 -14.28 -41.88 -6.89
CA GLU A 220 -14.15 -40.42 -6.90
C GLU A 220 -15.47 -39.71 -6.60
N HIS A 221 -16.57 -40.15 -7.20
CA HIS A 221 -17.89 -39.58 -6.98
C HIS A 221 -18.36 -39.80 -5.54
N LEU A 222 -18.18 -41.00 -4.98
CA LEU A 222 -18.49 -41.32 -3.59
C LEU A 222 -17.67 -40.47 -2.63
N MET A 223 -16.37 -40.31 -2.87
CA MET A 223 -15.48 -39.51 -2.02
C MET A 223 -15.77 -38.01 -2.11
N ARG A 224 -16.25 -37.53 -3.26
CA ARG A 224 -16.79 -36.16 -3.44
C ARG A 224 -18.12 -35.99 -2.69
N TYR A 225 -19.07 -36.91 -2.86
CA TYR A 225 -20.38 -36.88 -2.21
C TYR A 225 -20.27 -36.96 -0.69
N THR A 226 -19.45 -37.89 -0.19
CA THR A 226 -19.17 -38.06 1.25
C THR A 226 -18.21 -37.01 1.81
N LYS A 227 -17.70 -36.09 0.98
CA LYS A 227 -16.74 -35.02 1.33
C LYS A 227 -15.45 -35.52 1.99
N LYS A 228 -15.08 -36.77 1.74
CA LYS A 228 -13.84 -37.39 2.26
C LYS A 228 -12.63 -37.10 1.36
N LYS A 229 -12.85 -36.68 0.10
CA LYS A 229 -11.77 -36.29 -0.80
C LYS A 229 -11.23 -34.91 -0.43
N MET A 230 -9.96 -34.84 -0.05
CA MET A 230 -9.28 -33.54 0.08
C MET A 230 -9.09 -32.88 -1.29
N PRO A 231 -9.17 -31.55 -1.39
CA PRO A 231 -8.84 -30.82 -2.62
C PRO A 231 -7.41 -31.11 -3.08
N LYS A 232 -7.20 -31.12 -4.41
CA LYS A 232 -5.85 -31.24 -4.99
C LYS A 232 -5.01 -30.03 -4.55
N LEU A 233 -3.88 -30.32 -3.91
CA LEU A 233 -2.98 -29.30 -3.39
C LEU A 233 -2.10 -28.76 -4.54
N PRO A 234 -1.87 -27.44 -4.63
CA PRO A 234 -0.98 -26.89 -5.64
C PRO A 234 0.47 -27.33 -5.39
N PRO A 235 1.28 -27.55 -6.45
CA PRO A 235 2.66 -28.01 -6.32
C PRO A 235 3.54 -27.01 -5.53
N THR A 236 3.21 -25.73 -5.59
CA THR A 236 3.92 -24.65 -4.88
C THR A 236 3.82 -24.75 -3.36
N ARG A 237 2.81 -25.43 -2.80
CA ARG A 237 2.64 -25.56 -1.33
C ARG A 237 3.80 -26.31 -0.68
N LYS A 238 4.40 -27.27 -1.39
CA LYS A 238 5.49 -28.11 -0.85
C LYS A 238 6.86 -27.43 -0.93
N LEU A 239 6.97 -26.32 -1.66
CA LEU A 239 8.24 -25.60 -1.81
C LEU A 239 8.54 -24.81 -0.52
N PRO A 240 9.71 -25.02 0.11
CA PRO A 240 10.09 -24.21 1.26
C PRO A 240 10.38 -22.76 0.84
N PRO A 241 10.10 -21.77 1.71
CA PRO A 241 10.33 -20.35 1.40
C PRO A 241 11.82 -19.98 1.35
N SER A 242 12.69 -20.75 2.01
CA SER A 242 14.15 -20.59 2.02
C SER A 242 14.85 -21.94 2.16
N LEU A 243 16.12 -22.01 1.75
CA LEU A 243 17.00 -23.18 1.92
C LEU A 243 17.85 -23.11 3.20
N LEU A 244 17.66 -22.07 4.01
CA LEU A 244 18.38 -21.89 5.26
C LEU A 244 17.96 -22.92 6.33
N PRO A 245 18.89 -23.40 7.17
CA PRO A 245 18.57 -24.36 8.21
C PRO A 245 17.59 -23.76 9.23
N ALA A 246 16.70 -24.60 9.76
CA ALA A 246 15.68 -24.16 10.72
C ALA A 246 16.28 -23.68 12.06
N VAL A 247 17.40 -24.28 12.45
CA VAL A 247 18.17 -23.94 13.64
C VAL A 247 19.60 -23.66 13.17
N SER A 248 20.11 -22.46 13.45
CA SER A 248 21.52 -22.14 13.27
C SER A 248 22.33 -22.81 14.37
N ILE A 249 23.45 -23.41 13.97
CA ILE A 249 24.43 -23.94 14.91
C ILE A 249 25.27 -22.74 15.39
N ALA A 250 25.50 -22.64 16.71
CA ALA A 250 26.34 -21.60 17.27
C ALA A 250 27.82 -21.86 16.92
N ASN A 251 28.64 -20.80 16.94
CA ASN A 251 30.09 -20.93 16.75
C ASN A 251 30.73 -21.62 17.97
N GLU A 252 31.83 -22.34 17.75
CA GLU A 252 32.56 -23.08 18.79
C GLU A 252 33.13 -22.16 19.87
N GLY A 253 33.59 -20.96 19.49
CA GLY A 253 34.04 -19.91 20.39
C GLY A 253 32.95 -19.32 21.30
N ALA A 254 31.67 -19.62 21.07
CA ALA A 254 30.56 -19.29 21.97
C ALA A 254 30.32 -20.36 23.05
N SER A 255 31.09 -21.45 23.03
CA SER A 255 31.03 -22.46 24.06
C SER A 255 31.49 -21.89 25.41
N TYR A 256 31.15 -22.62 26.46
CA TYR A 256 31.44 -22.24 27.83
C TYR A 256 32.95 -22.23 28.15
N ASN A 257 33.70 -23.16 27.55
CA ASN A 257 35.15 -23.29 27.70
C ASN A 257 35.77 -23.52 26.31
N PRO A 258 35.82 -22.47 25.48
CA PRO A 258 36.34 -22.55 24.12
C PRO A 258 37.87 -22.65 24.11
N SER A 259 38.42 -23.15 23.00
CA SER A 259 39.84 -22.96 22.70
C SER A 259 40.14 -21.47 22.52
N ALA A 260 41.33 -21.03 22.91
CA ALA A 260 41.75 -19.62 22.80
C ALA A 260 41.62 -19.10 21.36
N ASP A 261 42.03 -19.92 20.38
CA ASP A 261 42.00 -19.55 18.95
C ASP A 261 40.56 -19.39 18.43
N GLU A 262 39.68 -20.33 18.78
CA GLU A 262 38.27 -20.31 18.37
C GLU A 262 37.50 -19.17 19.03
N TYR A 263 37.81 -18.87 20.30
CA TYR A 263 37.26 -17.73 21.03
C TYR A 263 37.68 -16.41 20.38
N GLN A 264 38.97 -16.23 20.09
CA GLN A 264 39.47 -15.04 19.41
C GLN A 264 38.81 -14.87 18.04
N ALA A 265 38.75 -15.93 17.23
CA ALA A 265 38.08 -15.89 15.93
C ALA A 265 36.58 -15.51 16.05
N TYR A 266 35.90 -15.99 17.10
CA TYR A 266 34.52 -15.64 17.37
C TYR A 266 34.37 -14.17 17.75
N VAL A 267 35.18 -13.67 18.70
CA VAL A 267 35.17 -12.27 19.15
C VAL A 267 35.55 -11.33 18.00
N ASP A 268 36.55 -11.68 17.20
CA ASP A 268 36.97 -10.89 16.02
C ASP A 268 35.85 -10.79 14.99
N SER A 269 35.08 -11.86 14.80
CA SER A 269 33.92 -11.86 13.90
C SER A 269 32.81 -10.93 14.37
N ILE A 270 32.62 -10.80 15.69
CA ILE A 270 31.67 -9.87 16.31
C ILE A 270 32.21 -8.45 16.22
N ALA A 271 33.46 -8.22 16.62
CA ALA A 271 34.13 -6.93 16.58
C ALA A 271 34.13 -6.33 15.16
N SER A 272 34.32 -7.17 14.13
CA SER A 272 34.24 -6.75 12.73
C SER A 272 32.85 -6.23 12.36
N LYS A 273 31.78 -6.93 12.76
CA LYS A 273 30.39 -6.50 12.53
C LYS A 273 30.07 -5.21 13.26
N GLU A 274 30.47 -5.11 14.53
CA GLU A 274 30.28 -3.89 15.34
C GLU A 274 31.05 -2.70 14.76
N CYS A 275 32.28 -2.91 14.29
CA CYS A 275 33.04 -1.88 13.58
C CYS A 275 32.31 -1.35 12.35
N ASP A 276 31.60 -2.20 11.62
CA ASP A 276 30.83 -1.79 10.44
C ASP A 276 29.56 -1.02 10.83
N VAL A 277 28.89 -1.40 11.93
CA VAL A 277 27.79 -0.62 12.52
C VAL A 277 28.29 0.77 12.95
N MET A 278 29.39 0.83 13.71
CA MET A 278 30.02 2.08 14.14
C MET A 278 30.47 2.96 12.97
N LYS A 279 31.02 2.40 11.89
CA LYS A 279 31.37 3.15 10.67
C LYS A 279 30.11 3.74 10.02
N GLY A 280 29.02 2.98 10.01
CA GLY A 280 27.71 3.43 9.53
C GLY A 280 27.17 4.60 10.34
N GLU A 281 27.20 4.50 11.67
CA GLU A 281 26.79 5.57 12.58
C GLU A 281 27.64 6.82 12.40
N LYS A 282 28.98 6.70 12.40
CA LYS A 282 29.89 7.82 12.13
C LYS A 282 29.62 8.47 10.78
N LYS A 283 29.27 7.70 9.75
CA LYS A 283 28.89 8.22 8.43
C LYS A 283 27.58 9.00 8.50
N ILE A 284 26.59 8.50 9.23
CA ILE A 284 25.31 9.19 9.47
C ILE A 284 25.55 10.48 10.27
N GLU A 285 26.31 10.42 11.36
CA GLU A 285 26.68 11.58 12.17
C GLU A 285 27.38 12.66 11.33
N ARG A 286 28.35 12.29 10.50
CA ARG A 286 29.01 13.22 9.57
C ARG A 286 28.05 13.83 8.55
N GLY A 287 27.02 13.08 8.14
CA GLY A 287 25.99 13.57 7.21
C GLY A 287 24.94 14.46 7.88
N ILE A 288 24.68 14.27 9.18
CA ILE A 288 23.76 15.09 9.98
C ILE A 288 24.44 16.38 10.43
N LYS A 289 25.70 16.30 10.84
CA LYS A 289 26.49 17.47 11.22
C LYS A 289 26.51 18.42 10.01
N PRO A 290 26.02 19.66 10.15
CA PRO A 290 26.22 20.64 9.09
C PRO A 290 27.73 20.72 8.85
N ALA A 291 28.14 20.76 7.58
CA ALA A 291 29.53 21.01 7.27
C ALA A 291 29.86 22.41 7.82
N GLU A 292 30.47 22.46 9.00
CA GLU A 292 31.10 23.65 9.57
C GLU A 292 32.20 24.04 8.57
N GLU A 293 31.81 24.85 7.59
CA GLU A 293 32.66 25.53 6.62
C GLU A 293 33.56 24.63 5.75
N LYS A 294 32.99 24.15 4.63
CA LYS A 294 33.74 24.03 3.37
C LYS A 294 33.06 24.88 2.32
N ILE A 295 33.21 26.20 2.42
CA ILE A 295 32.99 27.10 1.29
C ILE A 295 34.24 26.99 0.42
N VAL A 296 34.49 25.81 -0.16
CA VAL A 296 35.50 25.69 -1.21
C VAL A 296 34.90 26.44 -2.39
N THR A 297 35.47 27.60 -2.70
CA THR A 297 35.09 28.36 -3.88
C THR A 297 35.32 27.49 -5.13
N TYR A 298 34.60 27.78 -6.22
CA TYR A 298 34.81 27.03 -7.46
C TYR A 298 36.28 27.06 -7.91
N GLN A 299 36.98 28.18 -7.65
CA GLN A 299 38.41 28.35 -7.94
C GLN A 299 39.28 27.42 -7.10
N GLU A 300 39.09 27.33 -5.78
CA GLU A 300 39.86 26.42 -4.93
C GLU A 300 39.60 24.95 -5.28
N ARG A 301 38.36 24.58 -5.62
CA ARG A 301 38.04 23.22 -6.09
C ARG A 301 38.74 22.89 -7.40
N LEU A 302 38.78 23.86 -8.31
CA LEU A 302 39.46 23.73 -9.59
C LEU A 302 40.97 23.64 -9.38
N LEU A 303 41.52 24.43 -8.45
CA LEU A 303 42.93 24.37 -8.03
C LEU A 303 43.26 22.98 -7.48
N GLU A 304 42.51 22.46 -6.51
CA GLU A 304 42.67 21.10 -5.97
C GLU A 304 42.55 20.00 -7.04
N GLN A 305 41.65 20.17 -8.04
CA GLN A 305 41.51 19.22 -9.16
C GLN A 305 42.66 19.31 -10.16
N THR A 306 43.27 20.48 -10.30
CA THR A 306 44.43 20.72 -11.18
C THR A 306 45.76 20.42 -10.48
N GLU A 307 45.79 20.46 -9.15
CA GLU A 307 46.91 20.03 -8.31
C GLU A 307 47.10 18.52 -8.49
N GLY A 308 48.04 18.14 -9.35
CA GLY A 308 48.33 16.75 -9.72
C GLY A 308 48.24 16.48 -11.22
N LEU A 309 47.63 17.36 -12.00
CA LEU A 309 47.83 17.43 -13.46
C LEU A 309 49.09 18.25 -13.76
N VAL A 310 50.26 17.70 -13.40
CA VAL A 310 51.50 18.14 -14.04
C VAL A 310 51.45 17.56 -15.46
N ILE A 311 51.07 18.37 -16.44
CA ILE A 311 51.22 18.00 -17.85
C ILE A 311 52.72 17.82 -18.06
N ASP A 312 53.16 16.57 -18.19
CA ASP A 312 54.54 16.24 -18.54
C ASP A 312 54.91 17.10 -19.76
N PRO A 313 56.03 17.86 -19.74
CA PRO A 313 56.39 18.78 -20.83
C PRO A 313 56.62 18.07 -22.18
N ARG A 314 56.59 16.74 -22.18
CA ARG A 314 56.63 15.87 -23.36
C ARG A 314 55.29 15.80 -24.11
N TYR A 315 54.18 16.12 -23.46
CA TYR A 315 52.82 16.14 -24.01
C TYR A 315 52.27 17.56 -24.20
N LYS A 316 53.15 18.54 -24.48
CA LYS A 316 52.72 19.74 -25.20
C LYS A 316 52.41 19.33 -26.64
N GLU A 317 51.20 18.81 -26.88
CA GLU A 317 50.68 18.72 -28.24
C GLU A 317 50.60 20.13 -28.81
N GLU A 318 51.30 20.34 -29.93
CA GLU A 318 51.27 21.52 -30.81
C GLU A 318 49.85 21.75 -31.37
N THR A 319 48.92 22.08 -30.50
CA THR A 319 47.53 22.43 -30.84
C THR A 319 47.23 23.86 -30.41
N GLU A 320 48.22 24.74 -30.57
CA GLU A 320 48.03 26.19 -30.60
C GLU A 320 47.87 26.73 -32.04
N GLU A 321 47.37 25.91 -32.96
CA GLU A 321 46.78 26.41 -34.20
C GLU A 321 45.26 26.20 -34.15
N LYS A 322 44.54 27.30 -33.87
CA LYS A 322 43.08 27.58 -34.05
C LYS A 322 42.32 28.01 -32.80
N ILE A 323 42.82 29.02 -32.06
CA ILE A 323 41.93 30.06 -31.50
C ILE A 323 42.68 31.40 -31.54
N GLN A 324 42.94 31.89 -32.76
CA GLN A 324 43.07 33.32 -32.99
C GLN A 324 41.89 33.70 -33.88
N MET A 325 40.94 34.44 -33.30
CA MET A 325 40.04 35.27 -34.08
C MET A 325 40.89 36.41 -34.63
N GLU A 326 41.52 36.17 -35.78
CA GLU A 326 41.88 37.22 -36.71
C GLU A 326 40.63 37.52 -37.54
N GLU A 327 39.92 38.60 -37.18
CA GLU A 327 39.42 39.51 -38.21
C GLU A 327 40.63 40.13 -38.90
N GLU A 328 41.22 39.38 -39.81
CA GLU A 328 42.11 39.96 -40.79
C GLU A 328 41.78 39.33 -42.14
N ASN A 329 41.43 40.19 -43.09
CA ASN A 329 41.31 39.84 -44.50
C ASN A 329 42.67 39.31 -44.97
N THR A 330 42.91 38.01 -44.81
CA THR A 330 44.05 37.33 -45.42
C THR A 330 43.52 36.55 -46.61
N GLU A 331 43.49 37.25 -47.74
CA GLU A 331 43.49 36.63 -49.06
C GLU A 331 44.57 35.52 -49.09
N PRO A 332 44.30 34.33 -49.65
CA PRO A 332 45.37 33.39 -49.92
C PRO A 332 46.33 34.02 -50.95
N GLN A 333 47.54 34.36 -50.49
CA GLN A 333 48.68 34.67 -51.35
C GLN A 333 48.99 33.44 -52.21
N GLN A 334 48.39 33.39 -53.39
CA GLN A 334 48.94 32.66 -54.51
C GLN A 334 50.01 33.55 -55.14
N GLU A 335 51.27 33.10 -55.08
CA GLU A 335 52.32 33.58 -55.97
C GLU A 335 51.82 33.46 -57.42
N LYS A 336 51.36 34.59 -57.98
CA LYS A 336 51.03 34.71 -59.39
C LYS A 336 52.35 34.92 -60.12
N GLU A 337 52.94 33.82 -60.57
CA GLU A 337 53.87 33.88 -61.71
C GLU A 337 53.22 34.73 -62.81
N LYS A 338 53.96 35.74 -63.30
CA LYS A 338 53.52 36.70 -64.32
C LYS A 338 53.24 35.99 -65.64
N GLY A 339 52.05 35.41 -65.76
CA GLY A 339 51.51 34.87 -67.00
C GLY A 339 50.97 35.99 -67.89
N LYS A 340 51.44 36.02 -69.13
CA LYS A 340 50.98 36.82 -70.27
C LYS A 340 49.48 37.17 -70.18
N THR A 341 49.10 38.43 -70.48
CA THR A 341 47.71 38.90 -70.54
C THR A 341 46.89 38.07 -71.52
N LEU A 342 46.21 37.05 -71.00
CA LEU A 342 45.33 36.19 -71.78
C LEU A 342 44.08 36.97 -72.19
N THR A 343 43.62 36.78 -73.43
CA THR A 343 42.38 37.41 -73.91
C THR A 343 41.16 36.93 -73.12
N ARG A 344 40.10 37.76 -73.01
CA ARG A 344 38.84 37.42 -72.29
C ARG A 344 38.24 36.06 -72.70
N LYS A 345 38.48 35.62 -73.94
CA LYS A 345 38.09 34.28 -74.46
C LYS A 345 38.91 33.14 -73.83
N GLU A 346 40.21 33.33 -73.62
CA GLU A 346 41.11 32.33 -73.03
C GLU A 346 40.86 32.16 -71.53
N LEU A 347 40.53 33.25 -70.83
CA LEU A 347 40.18 33.23 -69.41
C LEU A 347 38.83 32.51 -69.16
N ARG A 348 37.86 32.69 -70.07
CA ARG A 348 36.62 31.89 -70.10
C ARG A 348 36.90 30.40 -70.38
N LYS A 349 37.75 30.07 -71.36
CA LYS A 349 38.15 28.68 -71.64
C LYS A 349 38.87 28.01 -70.46
N LYS A 350 39.75 28.72 -69.75
CA LYS A 350 40.40 28.23 -68.51
C LYS A 350 39.38 27.99 -67.38
N LYS A 351 38.40 28.89 -67.20
CA LYS A 351 37.34 28.72 -66.19
C LYS A 351 36.41 27.56 -66.52
N ASP A 352 36.08 27.35 -67.79
CA ASP A 352 35.23 26.24 -68.24
C ASP A 352 35.94 24.88 -68.15
N THR A 353 37.24 24.82 -68.45
CA THR A 353 38.06 23.61 -68.26
C THR A 353 38.23 23.27 -66.78
N ALA A 354 38.50 24.26 -65.91
CA ALA A 354 38.51 24.09 -64.47
C ALA A 354 37.14 23.61 -63.92
N ARG A 355 36.04 24.16 -64.43
CA ARG A 355 34.67 23.73 -64.06
C ARG A 355 34.36 22.29 -64.52
N ARG A 356 34.88 21.87 -65.69
CA ARG A 356 34.78 20.49 -66.17
C ARG A 356 35.60 19.52 -65.32
N LEU A 357 36.83 19.88 -64.96
CA LEU A 357 37.69 19.09 -64.08
C LEU A 357 37.08 18.95 -62.68
N ALA A 358 36.59 20.03 -62.08
CA ALA A 358 35.90 19.99 -60.78
C ALA A 358 34.62 19.14 -60.82
N LYS A 359 33.88 19.14 -61.94
CA LYS A 359 32.72 18.23 -62.12
C LYS A 359 33.16 16.77 -62.22
N GLN A 360 34.21 16.47 -62.97
CA GLN A 360 34.76 15.11 -63.08
C GLN A 360 35.28 14.61 -61.74
N GLU A 361 35.95 15.44 -60.96
CA GLU A 361 36.45 15.12 -59.63
C GLU A 361 35.31 14.83 -58.65
N LYS A 362 34.26 15.67 -58.65
CA LYS A 362 33.03 15.40 -57.88
C LYS A 362 32.37 14.08 -58.26
N LEU A 363 32.31 13.76 -59.55
CA LEU A 363 31.78 12.47 -60.03
C LEU A 363 32.65 11.30 -59.58
N ARG A 364 33.99 11.43 -59.60
CA ARG A 364 34.91 10.41 -59.09
C ARG A 364 34.73 10.17 -57.58
N ILE A 365 34.63 11.24 -56.79
CA ILE A 365 34.39 11.16 -55.35
C ILE A 365 33.05 10.46 -55.09
N ARG A 366 32.00 10.84 -55.81
CA ARG A 366 30.67 10.24 -55.71
C ARG A 366 30.66 8.76 -56.09
N ASN A 367 31.31 8.38 -57.18
CA ASN A 367 31.42 6.98 -57.59
C ASN A 367 32.22 6.15 -56.57
N ARG A 368 33.28 6.72 -55.99
CA ARG A 368 34.03 6.08 -54.90
C ARG A 368 33.19 5.91 -53.63
N GLN A 369 32.30 6.86 -53.32
CA GLN A 369 31.35 6.74 -52.21
C GLN A 369 30.32 5.63 -52.48
N ILE A 370 29.69 5.63 -53.66
CA ILE A 370 28.74 4.58 -54.08
C ILE A 370 29.38 3.19 -54.00
N GLN A 371 30.64 3.07 -54.41
CA GLN A 371 31.35 1.78 -54.34
C GLN A 371 31.70 1.37 -52.90
N LYS A 372 32.03 2.31 -52.01
CA LYS A 372 32.19 2.03 -50.57
C LYS A 372 30.87 1.56 -49.93
N GLU A 373 29.75 2.17 -50.30
CA GLU A 373 28.42 1.79 -49.84
C GLU A 373 27.99 0.41 -50.35
N ALA A 374 28.22 0.11 -51.63
CA ALA A 374 27.99 -1.21 -52.20
C ALA A 374 28.82 -2.30 -51.47
N ASN A 375 30.07 -1.98 -51.11
CA ASN A 375 30.92 -2.89 -50.35
C ASN A 375 30.43 -3.15 -48.92
N ASN A 376 29.61 -2.27 -48.33
CA ASN A 376 29.03 -2.50 -47.00
C ASN A 376 28.00 -3.64 -47.01
N VAL A 377 27.39 -3.96 -48.16
CA VAL A 377 26.46 -5.10 -48.28
C VAL A 377 27.17 -6.42 -47.94
N PHE A 378 28.45 -6.56 -48.28
CA PHE A 378 29.23 -7.76 -47.95
C PHE A 378 29.55 -7.86 -46.45
N LYS A 379 29.54 -6.73 -45.72
CA LYS A 379 29.69 -6.73 -44.26
C LYS A 379 28.43 -7.20 -43.53
N ALA A 380 27.27 -7.21 -44.19
CA ALA A 380 26.01 -7.61 -43.56
C ALA A 380 26.09 -9.01 -42.94
N LYS A 381 26.70 -9.99 -43.63
CA LYS A 381 26.89 -11.34 -43.08
C LYS A 381 27.79 -11.38 -41.84
N LYS A 382 28.81 -10.51 -41.79
CA LYS A 382 29.68 -10.37 -40.63
C LYS A 382 28.91 -9.75 -39.46
N ILE A 383 28.15 -8.70 -39.72
CA ILE A 383 27.29 -8.04 -38.72
C ILE A 383 26.25 -9.03 -38.17
N HIS A 384 25.62 -9.87 -39.00
CA HIS A 384 24.68 -10.88 -38.52
C HIS A 384 25.35 -11.90 -37.59
N LYS A 385 26.54 -12.40 -37.93
CA LYS A 385 27.29 -13.30 -37.04
C LYS A 385 27.65 -12.64 -35.71
N GLU A 386 28.10 -11.39 -35.76
CA GLU A 386 28.39 -10.60 -34.55
C GLU A 386 27.14 -10.39 -33.70
N LEU A 387 25.98 -10.10 -34.32
CA LEU A 387 24.70 -10.00 -33.62
C LEU A 387 24.28 -11.33 -32.99
N ASP A 388 24.39 -12.45 -33.71
CA ASP A 388 24.07 -13.78 -33.19
C ASP A 388 24.96 -14.16 -31.98
N GLU A 389 26.25 -13.84 -32.04
CA GLU A 389 27.20 -14.05 -30.94
C GLU A 389 26.86 -13.16 -29.73
N MET A 390 26.55 -11.90 -29.97
CA MET A 390 26.12 -10.97 -28.93
C MET A 390 24.79 -11.39 -28.29
N GLU A 391 23.82 -11.83 -29.07
CA GLU A 391 22.53 -12.35 -28.59
C GLU A 391 22.72 -13.60 -27.72
N LYS A 392 23.61 -14.52 -28.11
CA LYS A 392 23.98 -15.70 -27.31
C LYS A 392 24.59 -15.28 -25.97
N GLN A 393 25.56 -14.37 -25.96
CA GLN A 393 26.17 -13.88 -24.72
C GLN A 393 25.17 -13.17 -23.81
N ILE A 394 24.26 -12.38 -24.38
CA ILE A 394 23.18 -11.71 -23.63
C ILE A 394 22.24 -12.75 -23.03
N ALA A 395 21.86 -13.78 -23.80
CA ALA A 395 21.01 -14.86 -23.33
C ALA A 395 21.67 -15.64 -22.19
N GLU A 396 22.94 -16.02 -22.34
CA GLU A 396 23.72 -16.70 -21.29
C GLU A 396 23.77 -15.86 -20.01
N LYS A 397 24.18 -14.59 -20.09
CA LYS A 397 24.19 -13.66 -18.95
C LYS A 397 22.80 -13.49 -18.33
N ALA A 398 21.73 -13.49 -19.13
CA ALA A 398 20.37 -13.42 -18.62
C ALA A 398 19.99 -14.70 -17.84
N THR A 399 20.39 -15.89 -18.33
CA THR A 399 20.17 -17.15 -17.60
C THR A 399 20.97 -17.20 -16.30
N GLU A 400 22.22 -16.73 -16.29
CA GLU A 400 23.05 -16.66 -15.09
C GLU A 400 22.45 -15.71 -14.05
N ARG A 401 22.03 -14.52 -14.48
CA ARG A 401 21.32 -13.56 -13.60
C ARG A 401 20.02 -14.16 -13.04
N ALA A 402 19.28 -14.93 -13.84
CA ALA A 402 18.07 -15.60 -13.38
C ALA A 402 18.38 -16.68 -12.33
N LYS A 403 19.42 -17.49 -12.54
CA LYS A 403 19.90 -18.49 -11.58
C LYS A 403 20.36 -17.81 -10.28
N GLN A 404 21.15 -16.76 -10.36
CA GLN A 404 21.61 -15.99 -9.19
C GLN A 404 20.43 -15.38 -8.41
N LYS A 405 19.44 -14.80 -9.10
CA LYS A 405 18.22 -14.29 -8.47
C LYS A 405 17.43 -15.38 -7.75
N LEU A 406 17.37 -16.59 -8.32
CA LEU A 406 16.68 -17.72 -7.70
C LEU A 406 17.42 -18.21 -6.46
N VAL A 407 18.75 -18.35 -6.54
CA VAL A 407 19.60 -18.69 -5.39
C VAL A 407 19.44 -17.64 -4.31
N ASP A 408 19.60 -16.36 -4.64
CA ASP A 408 19.46 -15.24 -3.70
C ASP A 408 18.08 -15.20 -3.05
N LYS A 409 17.01 -15.50 -3.80
CA LYS A 409 15.65 -15.57 -3.26
C LYS A 409 15.49 -16.67 -2.20
N LEU A 410 16.24 -17.77 -2.32
CA LEU A 410 16.16 -18.92 -1.42
C LEU A 410 17.17 -18.87 -0.27
N THR A 411 18.35 -18.26 -0.47
CA THR A 411 19.43 -18.20 0.51
C THR A 411 19.41 -16.90 1.32
N LYS A 412 19.09 -15.77 0.69
CA LYS A 412 19.04 -14.46 1.35
C LYS A 412 17.63 -14.16 1.84
N ARG A 413 17.58 -13.33 2.86
CA ARG A 413 16.33 -12.81 3.40
C ARG A 413 15.66 -11.86 2.40
N GLN A 414 14.37 -12.04 2.19
CA GLN A 414 13.53 -11.12 1.42
C GLN A 414 12.91 -10.05 2.32
N LYS A 415 12.59 -8.88 1.76
CA LYS A 415 11.85 -7.84 2.49
C LYS A 415 10.37 -8.24 2.58
N LEU A 416 10.02 -8.98 3.62
CA LEU A 416 8.65 -9.39 3.91
C LEU A 416 8.03 -8.41 4.92
N GLY A 417 7.05 -7.63 4.48
CA GLY A 417 6.43 -6.59 5.30
C GLY A 417 7.06 -5.21 5.12
N ARG A 418 6.87 -4.33 6.11
CA ARG A 418 7.31 -2.93 6.05
C ARG A 418 8.71 -2.72 6.63
N GLY A 419 9.05 -3.48 7.68
CA GLY A 419 10.31 -3.34 8.39
C GLY A 419 11.50 -3.86 7.59
N GLN A 420 12.68 -3.35 7.91
CA GLN A 420 13.95 -3.98 7.56
C GLN A 420 14.28 -4.98 8.67
N PHE A 421 14.85 -6.13 8.35
CA PHE A 421 15.33 -7.04 9.39
C PHE A 421 16.75 -6.71 9.75
N GLU A 422 16.92 -6.60 11.05
CA GLU A 422 18.18 -6.52 11.76
C GLU A 422 18.48 -7.93 12.29
N GLU A 423 19.70 -8.39 12.07
CA GLU A 423 20.18 -9.62 12.67
C GLU A 423 20.34 -9.44 14.18
N GLU A 424 20.21 -10.53 14.94
CA GLU A 424 20.40 -10.46 16.39
C GLU A 424 21.89 -10.42 16.71
N GLU A 425 22.26 -9.57 17.66
CA GLU A 425 23.61 -9.50 18.20
C GLU A 425 23.96 -10.85 18.84
N GLN A 426 25.15 -11.35 18.52
CA GLN A 426 25.58 -12.65 19.03
C GLN A 426 26.09 -12.45 20.46
N PRO A 427 25.53 -13.16 21.46
CA PRO A 427 26.03 -13.04 22.82
C PRO A 427 27.45 -13.61 22.91
N PHE A 428 28.33 -12.87 23.56
CA PHE A 428 29.68 -13.33 23.91
C PHE A 428 30.03 -12.81 25.30
N LEU A 429 30.97 -13.48 25.94
CA LEU A 429 31.57 -13.05 27.21
C LEU A 429 32.98 -12.54 26.90
N LEU A 430 33.44 -11.54 27.65
CA LEU A 430 34.85 -11.14 27.59
C LEU A 430 35.72 -12.22 28.25
N GLN A 431 37.03 -12.18 27.97
CA GLN A 431 37.96 -13.18 28.48
C GLN A 431 38.01 -13.18 30.02
N GLU A 432 37.86 -12.00 30.64
CA GLU A 432 37.80 -11.82 32.08
C GLU A 432 36.47 -12.30 32.69
N GLU A 433 35.40 -12.33 31.90
CA GLU A 433 34.05 -12.71 32.32
C GLU A 433 33.75 -14.19 32.06
N LEU A 434 34.64 -14.88 31.33
CA LEU A 434 34.49 -16.29 31.02
C LEU A 434 34.64 -17.11 32.32
N PRO A 435 33.62 -17.88 32.74
CA PRO A 435 33.69 -18.58 34.00
C PRO A 435 34.58 -19.82 33.90
N GLU A 436 35.21 -20.20 35.01
CA GLU A 436 35.95 -21.47 35.13
C GLU A 436 35.03 -22.67 35.45
N ASN A 437 33.91 -22.46 36.17
CA ASN A 437 32.88 -23.49 36.43
C ASN A 437 31.47 -23.25 35.82
N LEU A 438 30.79 -24.31 35.35
CA LEU A 438 29.42 -24.23 34.78
C LEU A 438 28.38 -23.65 35.75
N ARG A 439 28.63 -23.77 37.07
CA ARG A 439 27.74 -23.23 38.10
C ARG A 439 27.78 -21.70 38.19
N SER A 440 28.88 -21.07 37.79
CA SER A 440 29.01 -19.61 37.75
C SER A 440 28.60 -19.01 36.41
N LEU A 441 28.35 -19.83 35.38
CA LEU A 441 27.88 -19.35 34.08
C LEU A 441 26.49 -18.73 34.18
N LYS A 442 26.40 -17.45 33.79
CA LYS A 442 25.12 -16.77 33.61
C LYS A 442 24.56 -17.11 32.22
N PRO A 443 23.29 -17.50 32.09
CA PRO A 443 22.69 -17.75 30.79
C PRO A 443 22.65 -16.45 29.99
N GLN A 444 23.09 -16.54 28.73
CA GLN A 444 23.16 -15.39 27.82
C GLN A 444 22.12 -15.48 26.71
N GLY A 445 21.69 -14.31 26.23
CA GLY A 445 20.74 -14.17 25.13
C GLY A 445 19.29 -14.56 25.48
N ASN A 446 18.39 -14.36 24.51
CA ASN A 446 16.99 -14.73 24.63
C ASN A 446 16.59 -15.68 23.50
N ILE A 447 16.17 -16.89 23.86
CA ILE A 447 15.80 -17.93 22.90
C ILE A 447 14.59 -17.49 22.06
N LEU A 448 13.66 -16.71 22.63
CA LEU A 448 12.47 -16.27 21.91
C LEU A 448 12.83 -15.28 20.80
N THR A 449 13.77 -14.37 21.05
CA THR A 449 14.23 -13.43 20.02
C THR A 449 14.95 -14.16 18.91
N ASP A 450 15.85 -15.09 19.24
CA ASP A 450 16.59 -15.89 18.25
C ASP A 450 15.64 -16.71 17.37
N ARG A 451 14.64 -17.37 17.97
CA ARG A 451 13.64 -18.13 17.19
C ARG A 451 12.80 -17.23 16.29
N VAL A 452 12.39 -16.06 16.77
CA VAL A 452 11.64 -15.08 15.97
C VAL A 452 12.51 -14.57 14.82
N LYS A 453 13.79 -14.26 15.07
CA LYS A 453 14.74 -13.79 14.06
C LYS A 453 15.09 -14.88 13.06
N SER A 454 15.22 -16.14 13.47
CA SER A 454 15.35 -17.30 12.57
C SER A 454 14.13 -17.44 11.66
N LEU A 455 12.90 -17.31 12.18
CA LEU A 455 11.68 -17.35 11.36
C LEU A 455 11.61 -16.19 10.35
N GLN A 456 12.09 -15.00 10.75
CA GLN A 456 12.18 -13.84 9.85
C GLN A 456 13.27 -14.03 8.78
N LYS A 457 14.46 -14.52 9.16
CA LYS A 457 15.59 -14.82 8.26
C LYS A 457 15.20 -15.87 7.21
N ARG A 458 14.38 -16.86 7.60
CA ARG A 458 13.85 -17.91 6.73
C ARG A 458 12.64 -17.50 5.87
N ASN A 459 12.26 -16.22 5.87
CA ASN A 459 11.11 -15.71 5.11
C ASN A 459 9.75 -16.34 5.50
N ILE A 460 9.61 -16.85 6.74
CA ILE A 460 8.36 -17.42 7.26
C ILE A 460 7.53 -16.31 7.94
N LEU A 461 8.19 -15.50 8.77
CA LEU A 461 7.55 -14.40 9.48
C LEU A 461 7.92 -13.06 8.82
N PRO A 462 6.95 -12.15 8.62
CA PRO A 462 7.27 -10.78 8.22
C PRO A 462 7.91 -9.99 9.35
N VAL A 463 8.70 -8.98 8.98
CA VAL A 463 9.24 -8.01 9.94
C VAL A 463 8.22 -6.89 10.11
N ALA A 464 7.74 -6.74 11.34
CA ALA A 464 6.86 -5.64 11.69
C ALA A 464 7.65 -4.33 11.58
N GLY A 465 7.35 -3.52 10.57
CA GLY A 465 7.81 -2.14 10.54
C GLY A 465 6.95 -1.27 11.45
N GLU A 466 7.31 0.00 11.53
CA GLU A 466 6.45 1.00 12.18
C GLU A 466 5.02 0.89 11.63
N LYS A 467 4.09 0.59 12.53
CA LYS A 467 2.67 0.59 12.16
C LYS A 467 2.34 2.02 11.76
N ASN A 468 1.75 2.20 10.58
CA ASN A 468 1.08 3.45 10.24
C ASN A 468 0.02 3.71 11.31
N ARG A 469 0.38 4.44 12.36
CA ARG A 469 -0.52 4.95 13.39
C ARG A 469 -1.34 6.07 12.77
N ARG A 470 -2.05 5.79 11.67
CA ARG A 470 -3.27 6.53 11.36
C ARG A 470 -4.20 6.20 12.51
N ARG A 471 -4.11 6.99 13.58
CA ARG A 471 -5.02 6.93 14.71
C ARG A 471 -6.38 7.22 14.09
N LEU A 472 -7.14 6.16 13.79
CA LEU A 472 -8.54 6.31 13.44
C LEU A 472 -9.12 7.18 14.56
N PRO A 473 -9.74 8.32 14.23
CA PRO A 473 -10.27 9.19 15.25
C PRO A 473 -11.25 8.36 16.09
N LYS A 474 -10.92 8.14 17.37
CA LYS A 474 -11.74 7.30 18.28
C LYS A 474 -13.15 7.86 18.46
N LYS A 475 -13.33 9.14 18.12
CA LYS A 475 -14.61 9.84 18.13
C LYS A 475 -14.76 10.53 16.78
N LEU A 476 -15.92 10.35 16.15
CA LEU A 476 -16.31 11.19 15.02
C LEU A 476 -16.36 12.65 15.52
N LYS A 477 -15.98 13.61 14.66
CA LYS A 477 -16.16 15.03 14.99
C LYS A 477 -17.64 15.27 15.26
N ALA A 478 -17.98 15.68 16.49
CA ALA A 478 -19.35 16.07 16.80
C ALA A 478 -19.72 17.28 15.93
N LYS A 479 -20.77 17.13 15.12
CA LYS A 479 -21.37 18.26 14.43
C LYS A 479 -22.35 18.90 15.40
N PHE A 480 -22.00 20.06 15.93
CA PHE A 480 -22.97 20.90 16.62
C PHE A 480 -23.85 21.55 15.55
N VAL A 481 -25.12 21.19 15.55
CA VAL A 481 -26.15 21.81 14.71
C VAL A 481 -27.07 22.55 15.67
N GLU A 482 -27.12 23.87 15.54
CA GLU A 482 -28.11 24.66 16.25
C GLU A 482 -29.51 24.22 15.78
N LYS A 483 -30.39 23.89 16.73
CA LYS A 483 -31.79 23.59 16.42
C LYS A 483 -32.44 24.85 15.85
N ARG A 484 -33.34 24.67 14.87
CA ARG A 484 -34.01 25.77 14.17
C ARG A 484 -34.74 26.72 15.13
N ASP A 485 -35.44 26.15 16.11
CA ASP A 485 -36.19 26.90 17.12
C ASP A 485 -35.28 27.83 17.95
N VAL A 486 -34.09 27.35 18.32
CA VAL A 486 -33.11 28.13 19.08
C VAL A 486 -32.57 29.26 18.22
N ARG A 487 -32.30 29.01 16.94
CA ARG A 487 -31.86 30.03 15.99
C ARG A 487 -32.91 31.12 15.81
N GLU A 488 -34.16 30.75 15.59
CA GLU A 488 -35.28 31.69 15.42
C GLU A 488 -35.47 32.55 16.68
N MET A 489 -35.39 31.96 17.88
CA MET A 489 -35.43 32.71 19.14
C MET A 489 -34.26 33.69 19.29
N THR A 490 -33.04 33.29 18.95
CA THR A 490 -31.88 34.20 19.00
C THR A 490 -31.99 35.34 17.99
N GLU A 491 -32.53 35.10 16.80
CA GLU A 491 -32.77 36.12 15.78
C GLU A 491 -33.84 37.11 16.25
N GLN A 492 -34.92 36.63 16.88
CA GLN A 492 -35.96 37.48 17.49
C GLN A 492 -35.40 38.33 18.64
N LEU A 493 -34.56 37.78 19.52
CA LEU A 493 -33.91 38.54 20.60
C LEU A 493 -32.95 39.60 20.03
N LYS A 494 -32.23 39.29 18.95
CA LYS A 494 -31.38 40.26 18.23
C LYS A 494 -32.22 41.37 17.58
N LEU A 495 -33.38 41.06 17.03
CA LEU A 495 -34.32 42.05 16.48
C LEU A 495 -34.90 42.93 17.59
N LYS A 496 -35.37 42.35 18.70
CA LYS A 496 -35.87 43.09 19.87
C LYS A 496 -34.81 44.01 20.49
N SER A 497 -33.57 43.55 20.61
CA SER A 497 -32.48 44.40 21.12
C SER A 497 -32.14 45.55 20.16
N LYS A 498 -32.17 45.32 18.83
CA LYS A 498 -32.00 46.38 17.82
C LYS A 498 -33.14 47.40 17.85
N THR A 499 -34.40 46.98 17.98
CA THR A 499 -35.54 47.88 18.07
C THR A 499 -35.54 48.69 19.35
N MET A 500 -35.18 48.09 20.50
CA MET A 500 -34.98 48.81 21.77
C MET A 500 -33.86 49.84 21.68
N LYS A 501 -32.73 49.51 21.03
CA LYS A 501 -31.64 50.47 20.78
C LYS A 501 -32.06 51.62 19.86
N ARG A 502 -32.93 51.36 18.88
CA ARG A 502 -33.50 52.41 18.02
C ARG A 502 -34.47 53.31 18.79
N LYS A 503 -35.37 52.73 19.60
CA LYS A 503 -36.30 53.48 20.48
C LYS A 503 -35.62 54.31 21.56
N LYS A 504 -34.40 53.95 21.99
CA LYS A 504 -33.58 54.78 22.89
C LYS A 504 -32.83 55.92 22.19
N LYS A 505 -32.73 55.88 20.85
CA LYS A 505 -32.03 56.89 20.05
C LYS A 505 -32.97 57.95 19.45
N THR A 506 -34.25 57.62 19.32
CA THR A 506 -35.36 58.57 19.14
C THR A 506 -35.80 59.05 20.51
#